data_AF-A0A2V9PNU2-F1
#
_entry.id   AF-A0A2V9PNU2-F1
#
_cell.length_a   1.000
_cell.length_b   1.000
_cell.length_c   1.000
_cell.angle_alpha   90.00
_cell.angle_beta   90.00
_cell.angle_gamma   90.00
#
_symmetry.space_group_name_H-M   'P 1'
#
loop_
_entity.id
_entity.type
_entity.pdbx_description
1 polymer ?
#
loop_
_entity_poly.entity_id
_entity_poly.type
_entity_poly.pdbx_seq_one_letter_code
_entity_poly.pdbx_strand_id
1 'polypeptide(L)'
;MKKITITLAVVGVLVLLWLSRVAWDYFDPNSPANQAMQIQLKIFGSAMYEYHAQTGRWPTTLNDLGQTSLPARSYVWRQTAITMVFLWPQDLKPDAKDNDNVLLTYWKGGLYSKFGSVWVCWGDLRTERIRESQIHLRSSE
;
A
#
# COMPACT_ATOMS: atom_id res chain seq x y z
N MET A 1 -29.18 21.44 -37.45
CA MET A 1 -29.05 20.03 -36.99
C MET A 1 -27.62 19.49 -37.08
N LYS A 2 -26.94 19.45 -38.25
CA LYS A 2 -25.56 18.89 -38.38
C LYS A 2 -24.52 19.38 -37.35
N LYS A 3 -24.54 20.68 -37.01
CA LYS A 3 -23.60 21.27 -36.03
C LYS A 3 -23.77 20.70 -34.60
N ILE A 4 -25.00 20.43 -34.17
CA ILE A 4 -25.31 19.92 -32.82
C ILE A 4 -24.81 18.48 -32.67
N THR A 5 -24.97 17.65 -33.70
CA THR A 5 -24.49 16.26 -33.72
C THR A 5 -22.96 16.18 -33.65
N ILE A 6 -22.26 17.09 -34.34
CA ILE A 6 -20.79 17.17 -34.30
C ILE A 6 -20.32 17.61 -32.91
N THR A 7 -20.96 18.61 -32.29
CA THR A 7 -20.61 19.05 -30.93
C THR A 7 -20.78 17.95 -29.90
N LEU A 8 -21.89 17.19 -29.95
CA LEU A 8 -22.10 16.04 -29.04
C LEU A 8 -21.06 14.94 -29.25
N ALA A 9 -20.68 14.64 -30.49
CA ALA A 9 -19.65 13.66 -30.79
C ALA A 9 -18.27 14.11 -30.25
N VAL A 10 -17.91 15.38 -30.42
CA VAL A 10 -16.64 15.93 -29.90
C VAL A 10 -16.62 15.89 -28.37
N VAL A 11 -17.70 16.29 -27.70
CA VAL A 11 -17.80 16.21 -26.23
C VAL A 11 -17.69 14.75 -25.77
N GLY A 12 -18.37 13.82 -26.43
CA GLY A 12 -18.27 12.40 -26.11
C GLY A 12 -16.84 11.85 -26.21
N VAL A 13 -16.12 12.22 -27.27
CA VAL A 13 -14.71 11.83 -27.44
C VAL A 13 -13.83 12.44 -26.35
N LEU A 14 -14.02 13.72 -26.01
CA LEU A 14 -13.24 14.37 -24.95
C LEU A 14 -13.47 13.72 -23.58
N VAL A 15 -14.71 13.35 -23.27
CA VAL A 15 -15.04 12.63 -22.03
C VAL A 15 -14.37 11.26 -21.99
N LEU A 16 -14.41 10.50 -23.09
CA LEU A 16 -13.75 9.20 -23.18
C LEU A 16 -12.23 9.31 -23.01
N LEU A 17 -11.60 10.29 -23.67
CA LEU A 17 -10.16 10.55 -23.51
C LEU A 17 -9.80 10.92 -22.07
N TRP A 18 -10.62 11.77 -21.42
CA TRP A 18 -10.41 12.16 -20.04
C TRP A 18 -10.55 10.96 -19.08
N LEU A 19 -11.61 10.15 -19.22
CA LEU A 19 -11.80 8.95 -18.41
C LEU A 19 -10.68 7.93 -18.61
N SER A 20 -10.21 7.77 -19.85
CA SER A 20 -9.09 6.86 -20.17
C SER A 20 -7.79 7.33 -19.53
N ARG A 21 -7.53 8.65 -19.54
CA ARG A 21 -6.36 9.25 -18.88
C ARG A 21 -6.42 9.08 -17.36
N VAL A 22 -7.58 9.32 -16.75
CA VAL A 22 -7.81 9.14 -15.31
C VAL A 22 -7.63 7.68 -14.91
N ALA A 23 -8.18 6.74 -15.69
CA ALA A 23 -7.98 5.32 -15.45
C ALA A 23 -6.50 4.94 -15.57
N TRP A 24 -5.80 5.44 -16.60
CA TRP A 24 -4.37 5.20 -16.77
C TRP A 24 -3.55 5.71 -15.58
N ASP A 25 -3.73 6.97 -15.18
CA ASP A 25 -3.06 7.53 -13.99
C ASP A 25 -3.40 6.76 -12.72
N TYR A 26 -4.66 6.34 -12.60
CA TYR A 26 -5.09 5.59 -11.44
C TYR A 26 -4.31 4.29 -11.33
N PHE A 27 -4.15 3.53 -12.42
CA PHE A 27 -3.49 2.21 -12.46
C PHE A 27 -1.97 2.23 -12.67
N ASP A 28 -1.39 3.38 -13.03
CA ASP A 28 0.05 3.55 -13.21
C ASP A 28 0.78 3.40 -11.86
N PRO A 29 1.62 2.37 -11.66
CA PRO A 29 2.35 2.16 -10.41
C PRO A 29 3.29 3.33 -10.06
N ASN A 30 3.65 4.17 -11.02
CA ASN A 30 4.47 5.36 -10.83
C ASN A 30 3.67 6.62 -10.53
N SER A 31 2.33 6.53 -10.45
CA SER A 31 1.53 7.68 -10.08
C SER A 31 1.86 8.16 -8.66
N PRO A 32 1.74 9.48 -8.39
CA PRO A 32 2.03 10.03 -7.06
C PRO A 32 1.24 9.34 -5.93
N ALA A 33 0.02 8.89 -6.21
CA ALA A 33 -0.81 8.16 -5.25
C ALA A 33 -0.20 6.79 -4.90
N ASN A 34 0.23 6.02 -5.91
CA ASN A 34 0.86 4.72 -5.69
C ASN A 34 2.22 4.84 -4.99
N GLN A 35 3.02 5.84 -5.35
CA GLN A 35 4.27 6.12 -4.66
C GLN A 35 4.03 6.49 -3.19
N ALA A 36 3.02 7.32 -2.91
CA ALA A 36 2.64 7.64 -1.54
C ALA A 36 2.22 6.39 -0.75
N MET A 37 1.44 5.49 -1.35
CA MET A 37 1.07 4.21 -0.72
C MET A 37 2.29 3.34 -0.40
N GLN A 38 3.23 3.20 -1.34
CA GLN A 38 4.47 2.47 -1.15
C GLN A 38 5.31 3.07 -0.01
N ILE A 39 5.46 4.40 0.01
CA ILE A 39 6.19 5.10 1.07
C ILE A 39 5.54 4.85 2.44
N GLN A 40 4.21 4.95 2.53
CA GLN A 40 3.50 4.69 3.79
C GLN A 40 3.73 3.24 4.25
N LEU A 41 3.51 2.25 3.37
CA LEU A 41 3.77 0.84 3.68
C LEU A 41 5.19 0.60 4.20
N LYS A 42 6.19 1.23 3.58
CA LYS A 42 7.58 1.14 4.01
C LYS A 42 7.83 1.79 5.36
N ILE A 43 7.26 2.98 5.62
CA ILE A 43 7.37 3.66 6.90
C ILE A 43 6.81 2.80 8.04
N PHE A 44 5.64 2.18 7.82
CA PHE A 44 5.04 1.26 8.80
C PHE A 44 5.86 -0.02 8.99
N GLY A 45 6.35 -0.63 7.92
CA GLY A 45 7.25 -1.79 8.00
C GLY A 45 8.54 -1.46 8.77
N SER A 46 9.16 -0.33 8.48
CA SER A 46 10.35 0.15 9.21
C SER A 46 10.07 0.41 10.69
N ALA A 47 8.87 0.90 11.04
CA ALA A 47 8.49 1.08 12.44
C ALA A 47 8.45 -0.25 13.20
N MET A 48 8.14 -1.38 12.54
CA MET A 48 8.20 -2.69 13.20
C MET A 48 9.63 -3.07 13.61
N TYR A 49 10.60 -2.88 12.71
CA TYR A 49 12.01 -3.08 13.00
C TYR A 49 12.54 -2.10 14.04
N GLU A 50 12.10 -0.84 13.97
CA GLU A 50 12.49 0.17 14.96
C GLU A 50 12.02 -0.21 16.37
N TYR A 51 10.78 -0.67 16.51
CA TYR A 51 10.24 -1.14 17.79
C TYR A 51 11.05 -2.33 18.33
N HIS A 52 11.38 -3.30 17.49
CA HIS A 52 12.23 -4.43 17.87
C HIS A 52 13.64 -3.97 18.27
N ALA A 53 14.26 -3.06 17.53
CA ALA A 53 15.58 -2.53 17.86
C ALA A 53 15.60 -1.79 19.22
N GLN A 54 14.50 -1.13 19.59
CA GLN A 54 14.37 -0.40 20.85
C GLN A 54 14.04 -1.30 22.05
N THR A 55 13.23 -2.34 21.85
CA THR A 55 12.63 -3.12 22.95
C THR A 55 13.10 -4.57 23.03
N GLY A 56 13.72 -5.09 21.97
CA GLY A 56 14.04 -6.50 21.80
C GLY A 56 12.82 -7.39 21.52
N ARG A 57 11.65 -6.82 21.24
CA ARG A 57 10.40 -7.55 20.99
C ARG A 57 9.76 -7.09 19.68
N TRP A 58 9.15 -7.99 18.94
CA TRP A 58 8.35 -7.62 17.78
C TRP A 58 7.03 -6.97 18.21
N PRO A 59 6.52 -5.96 17.48
CA PRO A 59 5.25 -5.34 17.80
C PRO A 59 4.12 -6.34 17.55
N THR A 60 3.08 -6.25 18.37
CA THR A 60 1.86 -7.07 18.24
C THR A 60 0.63 -6.22 18.02
N THR A 61 0.75 -4.91 18.25
CA THR A 61 -0.34 -3.95 18.14
C THR A 61 0.08 -2.68 17.44
N LEU A 62 -0.91 -1.93 16.93
CA LEU A 62 -0.70 -0.59 16.40
C LEU A 62 -0.18 0.40 17.45
N ASN A 63 -0.48 0.18 18.74
CA ASN A 63 0.01 1.06 19.80
C ASN A 63 1.52 0.92 20.02
N ASP A 64 2.08 -0.26 19.76
CA ASP A 64 3.53 -0.50 19.81
C ASP A 64 4.26 0.36 18.78
N LEU A 65 3.71 0.42 17.55
CA LEU A 65 4.25 1.30 16.50
C LEU A 65 4.18 2.79 16.88
N GLY A 66 3.22 3.17 17.72
CA GLY A 66 3.10 4.53 18.27
C GLY A 66 4.24 4.92 19.22
N GLN A 67 5.05 3.98 19.69
CA GLN A 67 6.22 4.24 20.54
C GLN A 67 7.50 4.48 19.74
N THR A 68 7.42 4.39 18.40
CA THR A 68 8.55 4.58 17.48
C THR A 68 8.60 6.00 16.93
N SER A 69 9.47 6.26 15.95
CA SER A 69 9.49 7.50 15.19
C SER A 69 8.27 7.69 14.25
N LEU A 70 7.40 6.70 14.10
CA LEU A 70 6.22 6.75 13.22
C LEU A 70 5.34 8.00 13.45
N PRO A 71 4.96 8.39 14.67
CA PRO A 71 4.13 9.57 14.90
C PRO A 71 4.81 10.89 14.50
N ALA A 72 6.14 10.94 14.57
CA ALA A 72 6.91 12.11 14.14
C ALA A 72 7.03 12.17 12.60
N ARG A 73 7.10 11.02 11.93
CA ARG A 73 7.20 10.93 10.45
C ARG A 73 5.85 11.12 9.74
N SER A 74 4.74 10.81 10.40
CA SER A 74 3.41 10.89 9.81
C SER A 74 2.39 11.29 10.87
N TYR A 75 1.94 12.56 10.84
CA TYR A 75 0.93 13.06 11.78
C TYR A 75 -0.39 12.28 11.70
N VAL A 76 -0.76 11.81 10.51
CA VAL A 76 -2.01 11.08 10.23
C VAL A 76 -1.83 9.56 10.27
N TRP A 77 -0.76 9.04 10.90
CA TRP A 77 -0.45 7.61 10.87
C TRP A 77 -1.60 6.74 11.37
N ARG A 78 -2.33 7.15 12.41
CA ARG A 78 -3.47 6.37 12.92
C ARG A 78 -4.57 6.22 11.87
N GLN A 79 -4.87 7.29 11.13
CA GLN A 79 -5.87 7.28 10.07
C GLN A 79 -5.40 6.41 8.90
N THR A 80 -4.12 6.51 8.53
CA THR A 80 -3.52 5.66 7.49
C THR A 80 -3.50 4.19 7.89
N ALA A 81 -3.27 3.86 9.16
CA ALA A 81 -3.25 2.47 9.63
C ALA A 81 -4.59 1.76 9.40
N ILE A 82 -5.72 2.48 9.40
CA ILE A 82 -7.06 1.91 9.17
C ILE A 82 -7.21 1.37 7.74
N THR A 83 -6.43 1.86 6.78
CA THR A 83 -6.47 1.40 5.38
C THR A 83 -5.52 0.24 5.11
N MET A 84 -4.79 -0.22 6.13
CA MET A 84 -3.80 -1.28 6.05
C MET A 84 -4.20 -2.50 6.90
N VAL A 85 -3.67 -3.66 6.54
CA VAL A 85 -3.74 -4.88 7.34
C VAL A 85 -2.33 -5.26 7.75
N PHE A 86 -2.12 -5.39 9.06
CA PHE A 86 -0.84 -5.74 9.66
C PHE A 86 -0.86 -7.21 10.07
N LEU A 87 0.18 -7.96 9.70
CA LEU A 87 0.23 -9.41 9.94
C LEU A 87 1.01 -9.80 11.20
N TRP A 88 1.74 -8.86 11.80
CA TRP A 88 2.47 -9.06 13.06
C TRP A 88 3.31 -10.36 13.14
N PRO A 89 4.15 -10.66 12.13
CA PRO A 89 4.96 -11.88 12.16
C PRO A 89 5.91 -11.87 13.37
N GLN A 90 6.03 -13.02 14.04
CA GLN A 90 6.77 -13.16 15.30
C GLN A 90 8.18 -13.71 15.10
N ASP A 91 8.45 -14.30 13.95
CA ASP A 91 9.67 -15.01 13.57
C ASP A 91 10.56 -14.19 12.61
N LEU A 92 10.33 -12.88 12.53
CA LEU A 92 11.19 -11.97 11.80
C LEU A 92 12.62 -12.00 12.36
N LYS A 93 13.59 -12.03 11.45
CA LYS A 93 14.99 -11.80 11.79
C LYS A 93 15.24 -10.31 12.02
N PRO A 94 16.21 -9.93 12.89
CA PRO A 94 16.49 -8.52 13.17
C PRO A 94 16.95 -7.70 11.95
N ASP A 95 17.70 -8.30 11.01
CA ASP A 95 18.06 -7.64 9.75
C ASP A 95 16.94 -7.87 8.72
N ALA A 96 16.40 -6.77 8.19
CA ALA A 96 15.33 -6.80 7.20
C ALA A 96 15.71 -7.61 5.96
N LYS A 97 16.98 -7.57 5.54
CA LYS A 97 17.46 -8.25 4.32
C LYS A 97 17.24 -9.76 4.36
N ASP A 98 17.11 -10.34 5.55
CA ASP A 98 16.96 -11.78 5.74
C ASP A 98 15.48 -12.25 5.76
N ASN A 99 14.54 -11.34 5.50
CA ASN A 99 13.09 -11.56 5.60
C ASN A 99 12.34 -11.27 4.27
N ASP A 100 12.97 -11.52 3.12
CA ASP A 100 12.44 -11.21 1.78
C ASP A 100 11.17 -11.99 1.39
N ASN A 101 10.86 -13.06 2.12
CA ASN A 101 9.70 -13.92 1.96
C ASN A 101 8.58 -13.66 2.98
N VAL A 102 8.82 -12.83 4.00
CA VAL A 102 7.85 -12.56 5.07
C VAL A 102 6.98 -11.36 4.69
N LEU A 103 5.65 -11.50 4.77
CA LEU A 103 4.73 -10.40 4.50
C LEU A 103 4.47 -9.61 5.80
N LEU A 104 4.74 -8.31 5.83
CA LEU A 104 4.54 -7.48 7.03
C LEU A 104 3.15 -6.86 7.09
N THR A 105 2.77 -6.20 6.01
CA THR A 105 1.55 -5.41 5.92
C THR A 105 1.13 -5.24 4.48
N TYR A 106 -0.16 -5.04 4.25
CA TYR A 106 -0.69 -4.73 2.93
C TYR A 106 -1.79 -3.71 2.98
N TRP A 107 -1.95 -2.97 1.88
CA TRP A 107 -2.98 -1.97 1.74
C TRP A 107 -4.31 -2.62 1.32
N LYS A 108 -5.37 -2.44 2.10
CA LYS A 108 -6.71 -3.00 1.84
C LYS A 108 -7.69 -1.96 1.24
N GLY A 109 -7.39 -0.66 1.33
CA GLY A 109 -8.28 0.39 0.85
C GLY A 109 -8.26 0.63 -0.67
N GLY A 110 -9.35 1.16 -1.23
CA GLY A 110 -9.43 1.69 -2.60
C GLY A 110 -10.03 0.73 -3.65
N LEU A 111 -10.02 1.13 -4.93
CA LEU A 111 -10.49 0.27 -6.03
C LEU A 111 -9.51 -0.88 -6.33
N TYR A 112 -8.25 -0.78 -5.91
CA TYR A 112 -7.25 -1.81 -6.15
C TYR A 112 -7.64 -3.17 -5.55
N SER A 113 -8.01 -3.21 -4.27
CA SER A 113 -8.53 -4.43 -3.65
C SER A 113 -9.80 -4.93 -4.34
N LYS A 114 -10.64 -4.03 -4.85
CA LYS A 114 -11.82 -4.42 -5.66
C LYS A 114 -11.46 -5.06 -7.01
N PHE A 115 -10.29 -4.74 -7.58
CA PHE A 115 -9.77 -5.37 -8.79
C PHE A 115 -8.76 -6.49 -8.49
N GLY A 116 -8.71 -6.99 -7.24
CA GLY A 116 -7.91 -8.14 -6.84
C GLY A 116 -6.40 -7.90 -6.84
N SER A 117 -5.95 -6.64 -6.81
CA SER A 117 -4.52 -6.29 -6.70
C SER A 117 -4.30 -5.43 -5.48
N VAL A 118 -3.21 -5.65 -4.74
CA VAL A 118 -2.89 -4.86 -3.55
C VAL A 118 -1.41 -4.51 -3.53
N TRP A 119 -1.10 -3.38 -2.90
CA TRP A 119 0.27 -3.05 -2.52
C TRP A 119 0.61 -3.70 -1.20
N VAL A 120 1.78 -4.33 -1.15
CA VAL A 120 2.30 -5.02 0.03
C VAL A 120 3.64 -4.45 0.47
N CYS A 121 3.98 -4.67 1.73
CA CYS A 121 5.30 -4.46 2.30
C CYS A 121 5.83 -5.82 2.78
N TRP A 122 6.96 -6.23 2.21
CA TRP A 122 7.69 -7.44 2.61
C TRP A 122 8.63 -7.15 3.78
N GLY A 123 9.16 -8.21 4.40
CA GLY A 123 10.08 -8.15 5.53
C GLY A 123 11.36 -7.41 5.18
N ASP A 124 11.84 -7.54 3.94
CA ASP A 124 12.97 -6.76 3.40
C ASP A 124 12.66 -5.27 3.12
N LEU A 125 11.47 -4.80 3.51
CA LEU A 125 10.95 -3.44 3.29
C LEU A 125 10.75 -3.09 1.81
N ARG A 126 10.78 -4.09 0.91
CA ARG A 126 10.36 -3.93 -0.47
C ARG A 126 8.85 -3.76 -0.52
N THR A 127 8.40 -2.81 -1.34
CA THR A 127 6.99 -2.67 -1.67
C THR A 127 6.71 -3.20 -3.06
N GLU A 128 5.66 -4.00 -3.19
CA GLU A 128 5.31 -4.66 -4.44
C GLU A 128 3.80 -4.66 -4.63
N ARG A 129 3.37 -4.66 -5.88
CA ARG A 129 1.97 -4.86 -6.23
C ARG A 129 1.75 -6.32 -6.60
N ILE A 130 0.97 -7.04 -5.80
CA ILE A 130 0.66 -8.46 -6.01
C ILE A 130 -0.85 -8.65 -6.17
N ARG A 131 -1.26 -9.86 -6.59
CA ARG A 131 -2.69 -10.22 -6.56
C ARG A 131 -3.11 -10.58 -5.15
N GLU A 132 -4.31 -10.20 -4.75
CA GLU A 132 -4.84 -10.49 -3.41
C GLU A 132 -4.90 -12.01 -3.12
N SER A 133 -5.16 -12.83 -4.15
CA SER A 133 -5.12 -14.29 -4.04
C SER A 133 -3.75 -14.85 -3.64
N GLN A 134 -2.67 -14.12 -3.90
CA GLN A 134 -1.30 -14.54 -3.55
C GLN A 134 -0.97 -14.29 -2.07
N ILE A 135 -1.74 -13.44 -1.38
CA ILE A 135 -1.56 -13.18 0.05
C ILE A 135 -1.87 -14.45 0.86
N HIS A 136 -3.01 -15.08 0.59
CA HIS A 136 -3.52 -16.22 1.36
C HIS A 136 -2.73 -17.51 1.10
N LEU A 137 -2.16 -17.65 -0.10
CA LEU A 137 -1.35 -18.82 -0.46
C LEU A 137 0.03 -18.81 0.22
N ARG A 138 0.54 -17.63 0.58
CA ARG A 138 1.87 -17.46 1.18
C ARG A 138 1.87 -17.17 2.68
N SER A 139 0.69 -16.96 3.27
CA SER A 139 0.54 -16.84 4.73
C SER A 139 0.31 -18.20 5.42
N SER A 140 0.24 -19.29 4.65
CA SER A 140 -0.02 -20.66 5.12
C SER A 140 1.16 -21.62 4.94
N GLU A 141 2.28 -21.13 4.41
CA GLU A 141 3.57 -21.83 4.36
C GLU A 141 4.46 -21.32 5.52
#